data_AF-A0A428KM66-F1
#
_entry.id   AF-A0A428KM66-F1
#
_cell.length_a   1.000
_cell.length_b   1.000
_cell.length_c   1.000
_cell.angle_alpha   90.00
_cell.angle_beta   90.00
_cell.angle_gamma   90.00
#
_symmetry.space_group_name_H-M   'P 1'
#
loop_
_entity.id
_entity.type
_entity.pdbx_description
1 polymer ?
#
loop_
_entity_poly.entity_id
_entity_poly.type
_entity_poly.pdbx_seq_one_letter_code
_entity_poly.pdbx_strand_id
1 'polypeptide(L)'
;MLPIRYVWLLLLTFCAGALRAQTPALPASAPAIQASPAAQSLTPRQVAGVAALGQLWGLLKYHHPAVAAGQQDWDAALLRQLPALLACRTTAEQRQLLRGWVRSLGEVPACPSCATPPALPVHTTPDLRWARESRVFDSALRRQLVYIQANRYQGEPYYVGKLPAGNASFPHEEAYANQACPDVGLRILALCRFWNMVEYYSPYKELAARPWARVLPELLPVFVAADTPLRYRHAVLRLLGELQDGHATLAPDALLDQEAGAYLVPAVVQFIGEQAVVRHVRQDGIGQPSPLAPGDIITHLNSVPVAELIRRRLPETPGSNRPARLRLIARELLFIPTPTLTLDLLREGRPLRVQAEARLYSTLTPVPRAAADSLYRFLTPTVGYIDMAQVRRDKLPRMMQTFRQTRGLIIDLRNYPGDFVAGQLPGYFLREPATFARYAQFDTRAPGRFLRADPDTVYPQAGPGLPYTGRVVVLVNEITLSQGEFTAMTLRATPNCTILGSQTAGADGNRCSITLPGGLKTGMSGIGVYYPDGRPTQGLGIVPDVVVQPTPDGLRAGRDELRERALELLQRQ
;
A
#
# COMPACT_ATOMS: atom_id res chain seq x y z
N MET A 1 19.22 -16.29 -21.50
CA MET A 1 18.47 -15.41 -20.58
C MET A 1 17.04 -15.93 -20.49
N LEU A 2 16.72 -16.74 -19.48
CA LEU A 2 15.33 -17.04 -19.11
C LEU A 2 14.89 -15.92 -18.14
N PRO A 3 13.85 -15.13 -18.45
CA PRO A 3 13.37 -14.14 -17.50
C PRO A 3 12.70 -14.88 -16.32
N ILE A 4 12.82 -14.29 -15.13
CA ILE A 4 11.94 -14.58 -14.00
C ILE A 4 10.50 -14.66 -14.51
N ARG A 5 9.77 -15.74 -14.22
CA ARG A 5 8.49 -16.08 -14.88
C ARG A 5 7.40 -15.03 -14.66
N TYR A 6 7.55 -14.15 -13.67
CA TYR A 6 6.60 -13.11 -13.30
C TYR A 6 7.13 -11.66 -13.46
N VAL A 7 8.26 -11.44 -14.15
CA VAL A 7 8.78 -10.08 -14.39
C VAL A 7 8.05 -9.39 -15.54
N TRP A 8 7.12 -8.50 -15.19
CA TRP A 8 6.68 -7.41 -16.04
C TRP A 8 6.84 -6.08 -15.29
N LEU A 9 7.41 -5.08 -15.98
CA LEU A 9 8.00 -3.87 -15.41
C LEU A 9 7.14 -3.17 -14.35
N LEU A 10 7.71 -3.04 -13.14
CA LEU A 10 7.42 -1.99 -12.18
C LEU A 10 8.00 -0.67 -12.70
N LEU A 11 7.26 0.02 -13.56
CA LEU A 11 7.48 1.45 -13.75
C LEU A 11 6.68 2.18 -12.68
N LEU A 12 7.36 2.59 -11.61
CA LEU A 12 6.98 3.77 -10.83
C LEU A 12 7.29 5.02 -11.68
N THR A 13 6.60 5.17 -12.80
CA THR A 13 6.54 6.46 -13.49
C THR A 13 5.35 7.23 -12.96
N PHE A 14 5.63 8.26 -12.16
CA PHE A 14 4.88 9.51 -12.23
C PHE A 14 5.14 10.12 -13.63
N CYS A 15 4.65 9.48 -14.69
CA CYS A 15 4.51 10.13 -15.97
C CYS A 15 3.12 10.76 -15.98
N ALA A 16 3.09 12.07 -15.78
CA ALA A 16 2.06 12.92 -16.36
C ALA A 16 2.16 12.77 -17.90
N GLY A 17 1.57 11.71 -18.42
CA GLY A 17 1.51 11.39 -19.84
C GLY A 17 0.08 11.05 -20.18
N ALA A 18 -0.59 11.95 -20.88
CA ALA A 18 -1.95 11.80 -21.35
C ALA A 18 -2.06 10.63 -22.34
N LEU A 19 -2.31 9.43 -21.85
CA LEU A 19 -2.96 8.38 -22.63
C LEU A 19 -4.45 8.67 -22.61
N ARG A 20 -4.90 9.51 -23.55
CA ARG A 20 -6.30 9.51 -24.00
C ARG A 20 -6.55 8.15 -24.66
N ALA A 21 -6.89 7.15 -23.86
CA ALA A 21 -7.67 6.05 -24.37
C ALA A 21 -8.99 6.67 -24.84
N GLN A 22 -9.28 6.59 -26.14
CA GLN A 22 -10.60 6.89 -26.66
C GLN A 22 -11.55 5.85 -26.07
N THR A 23 -12.15 6.20 -24.94
CA THR A 23 -13.34 5.53 -24.42
C THR A 23 -14.41 5.59 -25.51
N PRO A 24 -15.04 4.46 -25.90
CA PRO A 24 -16.31 4.57 -26.59
C PRO A 24 -17.23 5.38 -25.67
N ALA A 25 -17.71 6.51 -26.17
CA ALA A 25 -18.59 7.39 -25.41
C ALA A 25 -19.84 6.59 -25.01
N LEU A 26 -19.97 6.30 -23.72
CA LEU A 26 -21.29 6.06 -23.15
C LEU A 26 -22.12 7.35 -23.34
N PRO A 27 -23.42 7.24 -23.62
CA PRO A 27 -24.26 8.40 -23.89
C PRO A 27 -24.13 9.42 -22.75
N ALA A 28 -23.98 10.68 -23.18
CA ALA A 28 -23.81 11.83 -22.32
C ALA A 28 -24.89 11.93 -21.24
N SER A 29 -24.47 12.48 -20.10
CA SER A 29 -25.23 12.79 -18.89
C SER A 29 -25.70 11.59 -18.08
N ALA A 30 -24.91 11.25 -17.05
CA ALA A 30 -25.50 10.71 -15.83
C ALA A 30 -26.65 11.66 -15.43
N PRO A 31 -27.88 11.17 -15.23
CA PRO A 31 -28.96 12.02 -14.74
C PRO A 31 -28.48 12.67 -13.44
N ALA A 32 -28.81 13.96 -13.25
CA ALA A 32 -28.52 14.65 -12.00
C ALA A 32 -28.99 13.78 -10.84
N ILE A 33 -28.04 13.25 -10.08
CA ILE A 33 -28.32 12.50 -8.86
C ILE A 33 -29.02 13.52 -7.97
N GLN A 34 -30.36 13.43 -7.89
CA GLN A 34 -31.11 14.23 -6.93
C GLN A 34 -30.51 13.94 -5.57
N ALA A 35 -30.13 15.00 -4.85
CA ALA A 35 -29.56 14.89 -3.52
C ALA A 35 -30.42 13.92 -2.70
N SER A 36 -29.82 12.79 -2.31
CA SER A 36 -30.47 11.91 -1.33
C SER A 36 -30.83 12.76 -0.12
N PRO A 37 -32.00 12.55 0.50
CA PRO A 37 -32.44 13.38 1.62
C PRO A 37 -31.31 13.47 2.64
N ALA A 38 -31.11 14.68 3.17
CA ALA A 38 -30.03 15.09 4.05
C ALA A 38 -29.99 14.30 5.37
N ALA A 39 -29.69 13.00 5.30
CA ALA A 39 -29.46 12.18 6.47
C ALA A 39 -28.09 12.58 7.01
N GLN A 40 -28.08 13.51 7.98
CA GLN A 40 -26.88 13.85 8.75
C GLN A 40 -26.38 12.64 9.56
N SER A 41 -27.24 11.64 9.78
CA SER A 41 -26.93 10.37 10.43
C SER A 41 -27.81 9.23 9.92
N LEU A 42 -27.34 7.98 10.08
CA LEU A 42 -28.10 6.77 9.77
C LEU A 42 -28.49 6.06 11.07
N THR A 43 -29.74 5.58 11.15
CA THR A 43 -30.14 4.64 12.22
C THR A 43 -29.42 3.29 12.06
N PRO A 44 -29.27 2.47 13.12
CA PRO A 44 -28.65 1.15 13.01
C PRO A 44 -29.28 0.25 11.93
N ARG A 45 -30.60 0.34 11.72
CA ARG A 45 -31.30 -0.37 10.66
C ARG A 45 -30.91 0.13 9.27
N GLN A 46 -30.77 1.45 9.09
CA GLN A 46 -30.34 2.03 7.82
C GLN A 46 -28.88 1.68 7.54
N VAL A 47 -27.99 1.70 8.55
CA VAL A 47 -26.60 1.23 8.40
C VAL A 47 -26.56 -0.22 7.92
N ALA A 48 -27.31 -1.12 8.58
CA ALA A 48 -27.38 -2.52 8.18
C ALA A 48 -27.92 -2.70 6.75
N GLY A 49 -28.95 -1.93 6.38
CA GLY A 49 -29.51 -1.95 5.03
C GLY A 49 -28.52 -1.46 3.96
N VAL A 50 -27.87 -0.31 4.18
CA VAL A 50 -26.92 0.28 3.22
C VAL A 50 -25.67 -0.60 3.10
N ALA A 51 -25.19 -1.19 4.19
CA ALA A 51 -24.10 -2.16 4.14
C ALA A 51 -24.48 -3.38 3.27
N ALA A 52 -25.69 -3.92 3.48
CA ALA A 52 -26.21 -5.02 2.69
C ALA A 52 -26.32 -4.67 1.20
N LEU A 53 -26.79 -3.46 0.88
CA LEU A 53 -26.85 -2.94 -0.48
C LEU A 53 -25.45 -2.87 -1.12
N GLY A 54 -24.46 -2.33 -0.40
CA GLY A 54 -23.08 -2.21 -0.88
C GLY A 54 -22.40 -3.57 -1.12
N GLN A 55 -22.69 -4.56 -0.27
CA GLN A 55 -22.19 -5.93 -0.44
C GLN A 55 -22.86 -6.62 -1.64
N LEU A 56 -24.18 -6.50 -1.77
CA LEU A 56 -24.93 -7.00 -2.93
C LEU A 56 -24.43 -6.37 -4.23
N TRP A 57 -24.25 -5.05 -4.22
CA TRP A 57 -23.75 -4.31 -5.36
C TRP A 57 -22.44 -4.87 -5.88
N GLY A 58 -21.44 -5.13 -5.01
CA GLY A 58 -20.17 -5.68 -5.46
C GLY A 58 -20.21 -7.16 -5.83
N LEU A 59 -20.99 -7.98 -5.13
CA LEU A 59 -21.22 -9.38 -5.53
C LEU A 59 -21.77 -9.43 -6.95
N LEU A 60 -22.81 -8.66 -7.23
CA LEU A 60 -23.45 -8.60 -8.54
C LEU A 60 -22.52 -7.99 -9.60
N LYS A 61 -21.77 -6.94 -9.24
CA LYS A 61 -20.76 -6.28 -10.10
C LYS A 61 -19.78 -7.28 -10.71
N TYR A 62 -19.34 -8.26 -9.93
CA TYR A 62 -18.32 -9.21 -10.37
C TYR A 62 -18.86 -10.58 -10.78
N HIS A 63 -20.11 -10.95 -10.44
CA HIS A 63 -20.64 -12.30 -10.70
C HIS A 63 -21.86 -12.34 -11.63
N HIS A 64 -22.72 -11.33 -11.63
CA HIS A 64 -23.98 -11.40 -12.36
C HIS A 64 -23.77 -11.09 -13.85
N PRO A 65 -24.16 -11.95 -14.82
CA PRO A 65 -23.88 -11.74 -16.24
C PRO A 65 -24.34 -10.38 -16.80
N ALA A 66 -25.57 -9.95 -16.48
CA ALA A 66 -26.09 -8.66 -16.93
C ALA A 66 -25.31 -7.44 -16.38
N VAL A 67 -24.59 -7.61 -15.28
CA VAL A 67 -23.84 -6.53 -14.64
C VAL A 67 -22.37 -6.62 -14.99
N ALA A 68 -21.73 -7.76 -14.76
CA ALA A 68 -20.32 -7.99 -15.00
C ALA A 68 -19.90 -7.78 -16.46
N ALA A 69 -20.84 -7.92 -17.41
CA ALA A 69 -20.63 -7.60 -18.83
C ALA A 69 -20.72 -6.09 -19.16
N GLY A 70 -21.02 -5.21 -18.20
CA GLY A 70 -21.07 -3.77 -18.38
C GLY A 70 -22.33 -3.23 -19.07
N GLN A 71 -23.44 -3.97 -19.06
CA GLN A 71 -24.67 -3.59 -19.78
C GLN A 71 -25.43 -2.44 -19.11
N GLN A 72 -25.05 -2.05 -17.90
CA GLN A 72 -25.71 -1.01 -17.10
C GLN A 72 -24.68 -0.13 -16.41
N ASP A 73 -25.02 1.15 -16.22
CA ASP A 73 -24.30 2.00 -15.27
C ASP A 73 -24.59 1.50 -13.85
N TRP A 74 -23.63 0.75 -13.31
CA TRP A 74 -23.78 0.07 -12.02
C TRP A 74 -23.59 0.99 -10.83
N ASP A 75 -22.88 2.10 -10.99
CA ASP A 75 -22.78 3.13 -9.96
C ASP A 75 -24.14 3.84 -9.83
N ALA A 76 -24.72 4.26 -10.95
CA ALA A 76 -26.05 4.85 -10.97
C ALA A 76 -27.14 3.87 -10.46
N ALA A 77 -26.98 2.57 -10.70
CA ALA A 77 -27.89 1.56 -10.17
C ALA A 77 -27.90 1.52 -8.63
N LEU A 78 -26.73 1.57 -7.97
CA LEU A 78 -26.64 1.66 -6.50
C LEU A 78 -27.31 2.93 -5.98
N LEU A 79 -26.99 4.07 -6.61
CA LEU A 79 -27.49 5.37 -6.17
C LEU A 79 -29.02 5.47 -6.26
N ARG A 80 -29.63 4.86 -7.29
CA ARG A 80 -31.10 4.79 -7.41
C ARG A 80 -31.78 3.96 -6.31
N GLN A 81 -31.11 2.96 -5.74
CA GLN A 81 -31.68 2.13 -4.67
C GLN A 81 -31.63 2.80 -3.29
N LEU A 82 -30.69 3.72 -3.07
CA LEU A 82 -30.45 4.31 -1.76
C LEU A 82 -31.68 5.02 -1.17
N PRO A 83 -32.40 5.93 -1.87
CA PRO A 83 -33.54 6.64 -1.28
C PRO A 83 -34.66 5.70 -0.84
N ALA A 84 -35.03 4.72 -1.68
CA ALA A 84 -36.09 3.76 -1.39
C ALA A 84 -35.70 2.84 -0.21
N LEU A 85 -34.43 2.43 -0.14
CA LEU A 85 -33.91 1.65 0.97
C LEU A 85 -33.93 2.43 2.30
N LEU A 86 -33.56 3.71 2.28
CA LEU A 86 -33.57 4.58 3.45
C LEU A 86 -34.99 4.91 3.94
N ALA A 87 -35.96 4.93 3.04
CA ALA A 87 -37.38 5.13 3.33
C ALA A 87 -38.08 3.91 3.95
N CYS A 88 -37.46 2.72 3.89
CA CYS A 88 -38.02 1.50 4.48
C CYS A 88 -38.20 1.65 6.01
N ARG A 89 -39.42 1.41 6.47
CA ARG A 89 -39.83 1.49 7.88
C ARG A 89 -39.55 0.21 8.65
N THR A 90 -39.44 -0.92 7.95
CA THR A 90 -39.22 -2.24 8.56
C THR A 90 -38.10 -3.02 7.87
N THR A 91 -37.52 -3.99 8.58
CA THR A 91 -36.54 -4.92 7.99
C THR A 91 -37.18 -5.81 6.92
N ALA A 92 -38.48 -6.08 6.99
CA ALA A 92 -39.21 -6.84 5.99
C ALA A 92 -39.27 -6.08 4.64
N GLU A 93 -39.59 -4.78 4.68
CA GLU A 93 -39.55 -3.90 3.49
C GLU A 93 -38.15 -3.84 2.87
N GLN A 94 -37.11 -3.68 3.69
CA GLN A 94 -35.72 -3.68 3.21
C GLN A 94 -35.37 -4.98 2.47
N ARG A 95 -35.71 -6.14 3.07
CA ARG A 95 -35.48 -7.45 2.44
C ARG A 95 -36.24 -7.60 1.13
N GLN A 96 -37.49 -7.15 1.09
CA GLN A 96 -38.30 -7.19 -0.12
C GLN A 96 -37.70 -6.32 -1.23
N LEU A 97 -37.23 -5.12 -0.90
CA LEU A 97 -36.57 -4.22 -1.84
C LEU A 97 -35.29 -4.84 -2.41
N LEU A 98 -34.40 -5.33 -1.54
CA LEU A 98 -33.14 -5.96 -1.98
C LEU A 98 -33.40 -7.19 -2.86
N ARG A 99 -34.35 -8.05 -2.48
CA ARG A 99 -34.75 -9.22 -3.28
C ARG A 99 -35.35 -8.82 -4.62
N GLY A 100 -36.21 -7.79 -4.63
CA GLY A 100 -36.80 -7.24 -5.84
C GLY A 100 -35.73 -6.71 -6.79
N TRP A 101 -34.73 -6.00 -6.27
CA TRP A 101 -33.62 -5.49 -7.08
C TRP A 101 -32.81 -6.62 -7.73
N VAL A 102 -32.41 -7.66 -7.00
CA VAL A 102 -31.68 -8.79 -7.60
C VAL A 102 -32.52 -9.52 -8.65
N ARG A 103 -33.83 -9.72 -8.42
CA ARG A 103 -34.74 -10.32 -9.41
C ARG A 103 -34.87 -9.49 -10.69
N SER A 104 -34.83 -8.16 -10.58
CA SER A 104 -34.96 -7.25 -11.73
C SER A 104 -33.82 -7.38 -12.76
N LEU A 105 -32.70 -8.00 -12.38
CA LEU A 105 -31.55 -8.22 -13.26
C LEU A 105 -31.72 -9.41 -14.22
N GLY A 106 -32.82 -10.15 -14.09
CA GLY A 106 -33.11 -11.32 -14.90
C GLY A 106 -32.53 -12.62 -14.33
N GLU A 107 -32.68 -13.70 -15.09
CA GLU A 107 -32.19 -15.01 -14.71
C GLU A 107 -30.70 -15.17 -15.02
N VAL A 108 -30.02 -15.96 -14.17
CA VAL A 108 -28.62 -16.34 -14.41
C VAL A 108 -28.58 -17.73 -15.03
N PRO A 109 -28.03 -17.89 -16.25
CA PRO A 109 -27.88 -19.20 -16.86
C PRO A 109 -27.01 -20.12 -16.01
N ALA A 110 -27.31 -21.43 -16.03
CA ALA A 110 -26.46 -22.41 -15.38
C ALA A 110 -25.05 -22.43 -16.03
N CYS A 111 -24.01 -22.59 -15.22
CA CYS A 111 -22.62 -22.65 -15.67
C CYS A 111 -21.95 -23.93 -15.16
N PRO A 112 -22.10 -25.08 -15.85
CA PRO A 112 -21.47 -26.33 -15.44
C PRO A 112 -19.93 -26.22 -15.35
N SER A 113 -19.31 -25.45 -16.25
CA SER A 113 -17.86 -25.20 -16.25
C SER A 113 -17.36 -24.38 -15.05
N CYS A 114 -18.25 -23.67 -14.36
CA CYS A 114 -17.92 -22.91 -13.15
C CYS A 114 -17.59 -23.82 -11.97
N ALA A 115 -18.04 -25.08 -11.99
CA ALA A 115 -17.70 -26.10 -11.01
C ALA A 115 -16.33 -26.76 -11.26
N THR A 116 -15.74 -26.58 -12.45
CA THR A 116 -14.44 -27.15 -12.79
C THR A 116 -13.34 -26.59 -11.88
N PRO A 117 -12.59 -27.44 -11.15
CA PRO A 117 -11.48 -27.01 -10.33
C PRO A 117 -10.43 -26.21 -11.13
N PRO A 118 -9.78 -25.21 -10.52
CA PRO A 118 -8.66 -24.51 -11.17
C PRO A 118 -7.46 -25.44 -11.34
N ALA A 119 -6.62 -25.14 -12.34
CA ALA A 119 -5.39 -25.90 -12.60
C ALA A 119 -4.33 -25.73 -11.50
N LEU A 120 -4.35 -24.59 -10.80
CA LEU A 120 -3.45 -24.29 -9.69
C LEU A 120 -4.18 -24.46 -8.35
N PRO A 121 -3.46 -24.83 -7.27
CA PRO A 121 -4.06 -24.96 -5.94
C PRO A 121 -4.71 -23.65 -5.49
N VAL A 122 -5.87 -23.75 -4.86
CA VAL A 122 -6.55 -22.59 -4.27
C VAL A 122 -5.78 -22.13 -3.03
N HIS A 123 -5.42 -20.85 -3.00
CA HIS A 123 -4.81 -20.20 -1.85
C HIS A 123 -5.90 -19.68 -0.88
N THR A 124 -6.84 -18.88 -1.40
CA THR A 124 -7.97 -18.34 -0.65
C THR A 124 -9.21 -18.21 -1.53
N THR A 125 -10.37 -18.08 -0.90
CA THR A 125 -11.68 -17.87 -1.54
C THR A 125 -12.40 -16.70 -0.86
N PRO A 126 -13.39 -16.04 -1.50
CA PRO A 126 -14.05 -14.90 -0.89
C PRO A 126 -14.84 -15.30 0.36
N ASP A 127 -14.92 -14.41 1.36
CA ASP A 127 -15.64 -14.67 2.60
C ASP A 127 -17.05 -14.11 2.46
N LEU A 128 -17.95 -14.95 1.95
CA LEU A 128 -19.34 -14.56 1.72
C LEU A 128 -20.26 -14.96 2.87
N ARG A 129 -19.75 -15.06 4.10
CA ARG A 129 -20.60 -15.28 5.30
C ARG A 129 -21.66 -14.19 5.44
N TRP A 130 -21.36 -12.95 5.07
CA TRP A 130 -22.33 -11.86 5.06
C TRP A 130 -23.56 -12.18 4.19
N ALA A 131 -23.36 -12.85 3.04
CA ALA A 131 -24.45 -13.22 2.12
C ALA A 131 -25.36 -14.31 2.69
N ARG A 132 -25.00 -14.91 3.84
CA ARG A 132 -25.79 -15.93 4.54
C ARG A 132 -26.53 -15.38 5.76
N GLU A 133 -26.33 -14.11 6.11
CA GLU A 133 -26.88 -13.49 7.32
C GLU A 133 -28.41 -13.40 7.26
N SER A 134 -29.08 -14.26 8.04
CA SER A 134 -30.54 -14.37 8.07
C SER A 134 -31.25 -13.13 8.60
N ARG A 135 -30.56 -12.31 9.40
CA ARG A 135 -31.10 -11.03 9.89
C ARG A 135 -31.17 -9.97 8.80
N VAL A 136 -30.38 -10.11 7.74
CA VAL A 136 -30.29 -9.12 6.65
C VAL A 136 -30.98 -9.62 5.39
N PHE A 137 -30.78 -10.89 5.02
CA PHE A 137 -31.31 -11.48 3.79
C PHE A 137 -32.29 -12.61 4.08
N ASP A 138 -33.44 -12.60 3.40
CA ASP A 138 -34.40 -13.70 3.49
C ASP A 138 -33.88 -14.99 2.82
N SER A 139 -34.55 -16.11 3.08
CA SER A 139 -34.10 -17.42 2.56
C SER A 139 -34.10 -17.50 1.04
N ALA A 140 -34.98 -16.78 0.35
CA ALA A 140 -35.06 -16.79 -1.11
C ALA A 140 -33.87 -16.04 -1.73
N LEU A 141 -33.57 -14.84 -1.22
CA LEU A 141 -32.43 -14.06 -1.67
C LEU A 141 -31.12 -14.78 -1.37
N ARG A 142 -30.95 -15.36 -0.18
CA ARG A 142 -29.72 -16.13 0.16
C ARG A 142 -29.47 -17.28 -0.82
N ARG A 143 -30.51 -18.04 -1.20
CA ARG A 143 -30.40 -19.09 -2.22
C ARG A 143 -30.00 -18.53 -3.59
N GLN A 144 -30.59 -17.39 -3.96
CA GLN A 144 -30.27 -16.72 -5.23
C GLN A 144 -28.81 -16.25 -5.27
N LEU A 145 -28.27 -15.69 -4.19
CA LEU A 145 -26.87 -15.25 -4.13
C LEU A 145 -25.90 -16.43 -4.26
N VAL A 146 -26.18 -17.55 -3.57
CA VAL A 146 -25.39 -18.79 -3.73
C VAL A 146 -25.45 -19.30 -5.17
N TYR A 147 -26.63 -19.26 -5.79
CA TYR A 147 -26.79 -19.66 -7.19
C TYR A 147 -26.02 -18.75 -8.16
N ILE A 148 -26.07 -17.42 -7.97
CA ILE A 148 -25.31 -16.46 -8.78
C ILE A 148 -23.80 -16.70 -8.64
N GLN A 149 -23.31 -16.98 -7.44
CA GLN A 149 -21.88 -17.27 -7.22
C GLN A 149 -21.45 -18.58 -7.89
N ALA A 150 -22.28 -19.62 -7.79
CA ALA A 150 -22.02 -20.91 -8.41
C ALA A 150 -22.07 -20.82 -9.95
N ASN A 151 -22.94 -19.97 -10.48
CA ASN A 151 -23.17 -19.77 -11.91
C ASN A 151 -22.68 -18.40 -12.40
N ARG A 152 -21.54 -17.98 -11.84
CA ARG A 152 -20.93 -16.67 -12.09
C ARG A 152 -20.60 -16.46 -13.57
N TYR A 153 -20.62 -15.20 -13.99
CA TYR A 153 -20.23 -14.80 -15.33
C TYR A 153 -18.84 -15.32 -15.72
N GLN A 154 -18.70 -15.81 -16.95
CA GLN A 154 -17.45 -16.38 -17.50
C GLN A 154 -16.98 -15.66 -18.78
N GLY A 155 -17.68 -14.63 -19.24
CA GLY A 155 -17.23 -13.81 -20.37
C GLY A 155 -16.19 -12.77 -19.94
N GLU A 156 -15.87 -11.84 -20.83
CA GLU A 156 -14.93 -10.75 -20.55
C GLU A 156 -15.54 -9.77 -19.53
N PRO A 157 -14.95 -9.63 -18.33
CA PRO A 157 -15.46 -8.73 -17.31
C PRO A 157 -15.22 -7.26 -17.68
N TYR A 158 -16.26 -6.45 -17.60
CA TYR A 158 -16.19 -5.02 -17.87
C TYR A 158 -15.41 -4.27 -16.77
N TYR A 159 -15.72 -4.51 -15.48
CA TYR A 159 -15.18 -3.68 -14.40
C TYR A 159 -13.76 -4.01 -13.94
N VAL A 160 -13.24 -5.20 -14.28
CA VAL A 160 -11.95 -5.67 -13.75
C VAL A 160 -11.12 -6.31 -14.85
N GLY A 161 -9.90 -5.80 -15.04
CA GLY A 161 -8.91 -6.39 -15.93
C GLY A 161 -7.79 -7.08 -15.15
N LYS A 162 -6.93 -7.81 -15.88
CA LYS A 162 -5.68 -8.36 -15.36
C LYS A 162 -4.50 -7.68 -16.04
N LEU A 163 -3.62 -7.08 -15.26
CA LEU A 163 -2.36 -6.54 -15.78
C LEU A 163 -1.35 -7.67 -16.05
N PRO A 164 -0.35 -7.46 -16.93
CA PRO A 164 0.71 -8.45 -17.19
C PRO A 164 1.44 -8.91 -15.92
N ALA A 165 1.58 -8.01 -14.94
CA ALA A 165 2.21 -8.29 -13.65
C ALA A 165 1.31 -9.10 -12.68
N GLY A 166 0.13 -9.55 -13.12
CA GLY A 166 -0.74 -10.48 -12.40
C GLY A 166 -1.75 -9.84 -11.46
N ASN A 167 -1.64 -8.56 -11.16
CA ASN A 167 -2.55 -7.82 -10.30
C ASN A 167 -3.77 -7.26 -11.08
N ALA A 168 -4.87 -6.99 -10.37
CA ALA A 168 -6.11 -6.49 -10.96
C ALA A 168 -5.99 -5.02 -11.40
N SER A 169 -6.73 -4.65 -12.45
CA SER A 169 -6.99 -3.26 -12.84
C SER A 169 -8.48 -2.97 -12.80
N PHE A 170 -8.85 -1.70 -12.60
CA PHE A 170 -10.25 -1.25 -12.49
C PHE A 170 -10.51 -0.13 -13.51
N PRO A 171 -10.65 -0.45 -14.82
CA PRO A 171 -10.60 0.55 -15.88
C PRO A 171 -11.85 1.42 -16.02
N HIS A 172 -12.98 1.01 -15.44
CA HIS A 172 -14.29 1.68 -15.61
C HIS A 172 -14.87 2.20 -14.30
N GLU A 173 -14.02 2.74 -13.43
CA GLU A 173 -14.46 3.42 -12.20
C GLU A 173 -14.53 4.93 -12.45
N GLU A 174 -15.74 5.48 -12.53
CA GLU A 174 -15.92 6.93 -12.73
C GLU A 174 -15.38 7.70 -11.52
N ALA A 175 -14.61 8.75 -11.81
CA ALA A 175 -13.89 9.52 -10.81
C ALA A 175 -14.80 10.53 -10.09
N TYR A 176 -15.86 11.01 -10.73
CA TYR A 176 -16.70 12.10 -10.23
C TYR A 176 -15.85 13.29 -9.76
N ALA A 177 -14.82 13.63 -10.55
CA ALA A 177 -13.74 14.54 -10.15
C ALA A 177 -14.17 16.02 -10.09
N ASN A 178 -15.36 16.35 -10.59
CA ASN A 178 -15.92 17.71 -10.56
C ASN A 178 -16.38 18.14 -9.15
N GLN A 179 -16.43 17.24 -8.17
CA GLN A 179 -16.88 17.52 -6.81
C GLN A 179 -15.79 17.15 -5.79
N ALA A 180 -15.06 18.13 -5.26
CA ALA A 180 -14.04 17.87 -4.24
C ALA A 180 -14.62 17.20 -2.98
N CYS A 181 -15.86 17.53 -2.61
CA CYS A 181 -16.67 16.80 -1.66
C CYS A 181 -17.92 16.28 -2.39
N PRO A 182 -17.96 15.00 -2.79
CA PRO A 182 -19.13 14.42 -3.42
C PRO A 182 -20.34 14.42 -2.47
N ASP A 183 -21.55 14.35 -3.02
CA ASP A 183 -22.76 14.14 -2.24
C ASP A 183 -22.74 12.82 -1.44
N VAL A 184 -23.65 12.69 -0.48
CA VAL A 184 -23.70 11.53 0.43
C VAL A 184 -23.79 10.18 -0.28
N GLY A 185 -24.49 10.10 -1.40
CA GLY A 185 -24.62 8.88 -2.19
C GLY A 185 -23.29 8.48 -2.82
N LEU A 186 -22.57 9.45 -3.39
CA LEU A 186 -21.24 9.24 -3.95
C LEU A 186 -20.19 8.91 -2.87
N ARG A 187 -20.30 9.47 -1.66
CA ARG A 187 -19.44 9.07 -0.53
C ARG A 187 -19.71 7.63 -0.09
N ILE A 188 -20.97 7.20 -0.04
CA ILE A 188 -21.33 5.79 0.21
C ILE A 188 -20.78 4.88 -0.90
N LEU A 189 -20.91 5.29 -2.16
CA LEU A 189 -20.34 4.56 -3.30
C LEU A 189 -18.83 4.40 -3.17
N ALA A 190 -18.09 5.45 -2.76
CA ALA A 190 -16.65 5.38 -2.53
C ALA A 190 -16.27 4.28 -1.53
N LEU A 191 -16.98 4.23 -0.40
CA LEU A 191 -16.79 3.20 0.62
C LEU A 191 -17.13 1.80 0.07
N CYS A 192 -18.26 1.65 -0.63
CA CYS A 192 -18.66 0.37 -1.23
C CYS A 192 -17.65 -0.10 -2.28
N ARG A 193 -17.17 0.80 -3.14
CA ARG A 193 -16.22 0.53 -4.22
C ARG A 193 -14.92 -0.03 -3.66
N PHE A 194 -14.30 0.67 -2.70
CA PHE A 194 -13.05 0.20 -2.10
C PHE A 194 -13.25 -1.06 -1.25
N TRP A 195 -14.35 -1.15 -0.48
CA TRP A 195 -14.64 -2.34 0.32
C TRP A 195 -14.73 -3.61 -0.54
N ASN A 196 -15.42 -3.52 -1.68
CA ASN A 196 -15.54 -4.63 -2.62
C ASN A 196 -14.26 -4.87 -3.42
N MET A 197 -13.47 -3.84 -3.73
CA MET A 197 -12.14 -4.03 -4.31
C MET A 197 -11.31 -4.96 -3.41
N VAL A 198 -11.25 -4.69 -2.11
CA VAL A 198 -10.52 -5.52 -1.15
C VAL A 198 -11.15 -6.92 -1.00
N GLU A 199 -12.47 -7.01 -0.86
CA GLU A 199 -13.16 -8.29 -0.61
C GLU A 199 -12.87 -9.34 -1.69
N TYR A 200 -12.77 -8.90 -2.94
CA TYR A 200 -12.61 -9.79 -4.11
C TYR A 200 -11.20 -9.79 -4.73
N TYR A 201 -10.37 -8.77 -4.48
CA TYR A 201 -9.09 -8.61 -5.18
C TYR A 201 -7.90 -8.30 -4.27
N SER A 202 -8.06 -8.38 -2.94
CA SER A 202 -6.91 -8.38 -2.01
C SER A 202 -6.51 -9.80 -1.62
N PRO A 203 -5.23 -10.18 -1.76
CA PRO A 203 -4.71 -11.45 -1.25
C PRO A 203 -4.54 -11.47 0.28
N TYR A 204 -4.67 -10.30 0.93
CA TYR A 204 -4.27 -10.09 2.32
C TYR A 204 -5.39 -9.58 3.23
N LYS A 205 -6.66 -9.66 2.81
CA LYS A 205 -7.78 -9.11 3.61
C LYS A 205 -7.88 -9.67 5.03
N GLU A 206 -7.39 -10.89 5.27
CA GLU A 206 -7.35 -11.51 6.60
C GLU A 206 -6.35 -10.85 7.54
N LEU A 207 -5.44 -10.00 7.03
CA LEU A 207 -4.49 -9.20 7.80
C LEU A 207 -5.05 -7.82 8.20
N ALA A 208 -6.26 -7.47 7.78
CA ALA A 208 -6.90 -6.22 8.16
C ALA A 208 -7.02 -6.09 9.69
N ALA A 209 -7.09 -4.86 10.19
CA ALA A 209 -7.11 -4.55 11.63
C ALA A 209 -8.24 -5.24 12.40
N ARG A 210 -9.32 -5.56 11.69
CA ARG A 210 -10.55 -6.17 12.16
C ARG A 210 -11.16 -6.96 11.02
N PRO A 211 -12.09 -7.91 11.29
CA PRO A 211 -12.74 -8.67 10.24
C PRO A 211 -13.30 -7.75 9.16
N TRP A 212 -12.87 -7.93 7.90
CA TRP A 212 -13.16 -6.99 6.82
C TRP A 212 -14.66 -6.72 6.61
N ALA A 213 -15.51 -7.73 6.84
CA ALA A 213 -16.96 -7.62 6.80
C ALA A 213 -17.56 -6.58 7.77
N ARG A 214 -16.85 -6.19 8.84
CA ARG A 214 -17.28 -5.16 9.79
C ARG A 214 -16.93 -3.74 9.34
N VAL A 215 -15.94 -3.57 8.46
CA VAL A 215 -15.44 -2.25 8.06
C VAL A 215 -16.52 -1.42 7.36
N LEU A 216 -17.28 -2.03 6.44
CA LEU A 216 -18.35 -1.34 5.71
C LEU A 216 -19.43 -0.76 6.64
N PRO A 217 -20.14 -1.55 7.48
CA PRO A 217 -21.17 -0.99 8.36
C PRO A 217 -20.62 0.00 9.38
N GLU A 218 -19.39 -0.19 9.87
CA GLU A 218 -18.82 0.70 10.90
C GLU A 218 -18.32 2.04 10.34
N LEU A 219 -17.89 2.09 9.08
CA LEU A 219 -17.46 3.34 8.43
C LEU A 219 -18.58 4.08 7.68
N LEU A 220 -19.74 3.45 7.45
CA LEU A 220 -20.88 4.13 6.81
C LEU A 220 -21.27 5.44 7.51
N PRO A 221 -21.44 5.52 8.84
CA PRO A 221 -21.73 6.78 9.52
C PRO A 221 -20.64 7.85 9.32
N VAL A 222 -19.37 7.44 9.22
CA VAL A 222 -18.23 8.35 9.00
C VAL A 222 -18.33 8.98 7.61
N PHE A 223 -18.57 8.17 6.57
CA PHE A 223 -18.72 8.66 5.19
C PHE A 223 -19.99 9.50 4.99
N VAL A 224 -21.08 9.16 5.67
CA VAL A 224 -22.32 9.95 5.62
C VAL A 224 -22.11 11.34 6.21
N ALA A 225 -21.47 11.41 7.38
CA ALA A 225 -21.22 12.66 8.09
C ALA A 225 -20.11 13.52 7.44
N ALA A 226 -19.30 12.98 6.53
CA ALA A 226 -18.17 13.68 5.91
C ALA A 226 -18.59 14.72 4.85
N ASP A 227 -19.24 15.79 5.29
CA ASP A 227 -19.85 16.83 4.46
C ASP A 227 -18.91 17.93 3.93
N THR A 228 -17.64 17.93 4.34
CA THR A 228 -16.61 18.83 3.80
C THR A 228 -15.53 18.06 3.03
N PRO A 229 -14.82 18.71 2.08
CA PRO A 229 -13.73 18.06 1.35
C PRO A 229 -12.69 17.40 2.26
N LEU A 230 -12.28 18.09 3.33
CA LEU A 230 -11.29 17.59 4.29
C LEU A 230 -11.84 16.39 5.09
N ARG A 231 -13.05 16.49 5.65
CA ARG A 231 -13.69 15.37 6.37
C ARG A 231 -13.83 14.12 5.49
N TYR A 232 -14.10 14.29 4.20
CA TYR A 232 -14.16 13.18 3.26
C TYR A 232 -12.80 12.50 3.05
N ARG A 233 -11.70 13.27 2.98
CA ARG A 233 -10.34 12.72 2.88
C ARG A 233 -9.95 11.96 4.14
N HIS A 234 -10.27 12.46 5.34
CA HIS A 234 -10.09 11.69 6.58
C HIS A 234 -10.93 10.41 6.62
N ALA A 235 -12.17 10.45 6.13
CA ALA A 235 -12.99 9.25 6.03
C ALA A 235 -12.33 8.18 5.12
N VAL A 236 -11.76 8.61 4.00
CA VAL A 236 -10.98 7.72 3.10
C VAL A 236 -9.69 7.24 3.77
N LEU A 237 -8.89 8.11 4.37
CA LEU A 237 -7.67 7.72 5.10
C LEU A 237 -7.96 6.69 6.20
N ARG A 238 -9.07 6.88 6.94
CA ARG A 238 -9.51 5.91 7.94
C ARG A 238 -9.84 4.56 7.31
N LEU A 239 -10.57 4.53 6.18
CA LEU A 239 -10.83 3.30 5.43
C LEU A 239 -9.54 2.60 4.99
N LEU A 240 -8.57 3.35 4.49
CA LEU A 240 -7.27 2.82 4.10
C LEU A 240 -6.48 2.28 5.31
N GLY A 241 -6.56 2.97 6.45
CA GLY A 241 -5.95 2.56 7.72
C GLY A 241 -6.47 1.22 8.25
N GLU A 242 -7.74 0.88 7.99
CA GLU A 242 -8.32 -0.41 8.38
C GLU A 242 -7.69 -1.60 7.66
N LEU A 243 -7.22 -1.41 6.43
CA LEU A 243 -6.68 -2.49 5.60
C LEU A 243 -5.32 -2.99 6.10
N GLN A 244 -4.56 -2.15 6.83
CA GLN A 244 -3.19 -2.43 7.23
C GLN A 244 -2.31 -2.87 6.04
N ASP A 245 -2.28 -2.04 5.00
CA ASP A 245 -1.50 -2.30 3.79
C ASP A 245 -0.68 -1.06 3.40
N GLY A 246 0.64 -1.20 3.32
CA GLY A 246 1.55 -0.12 2.93
C GLY A 246 1.36 0.41 1.50
N HIS A 247 0.63 -0.30 0.63
CA HIS A 247 0.24 0.19 -0.68
C HIS A 247 -1.10 0.94 -0.71
N ALA A 248 -1.85 0.91 0.39
CA ALA A 248 -3.13 1.58 0.54
C ALA A 248 -2.98 3.05 0.93
N THR A 249 -2.23 3.81 0.14
CA THR A 249 -2.06 5.26 0.36
C THR A 249 -2.96 6.06 -0.57
N LEU A 250 -3.27 7.30 -0.19
CA LEU A 250 -3.73 8.30 -1.15
C LEU A 250 -2.55 8.79 -2.02
N ALA A 251 -2.86 9.21 -3.24
CA ALA A 251 -1.96 10.07 -4.01
C ALA A 251 -1.80 11.44 -3.31
N PRO A 252 -0.76 12.23 -3.64
CA PRO A 252 -0.61 13.58 -3.09
C PRO A 252 -1.90 14.40 -3.22
N ASP A 253 -2.33 15.04 -2.13
CA ASP A 253 -3.59 15.78 -2.04
C ASP A 253 -3.35 17.12 -1.33
N ALA A 254 -3.64 18.22 -2.03
CA ALA A 254 -3.34 19.56 -1.57
C ALA A 254 -4.09 19.97 -0.30
N LEU A 255 -5.27 19.40 -0.02
CA LEU A 255 -6.02 19.74 1.20
C LEU A 255 -5.40 19.08 2.43
N LEU A 256 -4.91 17.85 2.30
CA LEU A 256 -4.17 17.17 3.36
C LEU A 256 -2.81 17.85 3.60
N ASP A 257 -2.11 18.24 2.52
CA ASP A 257 -0.87 19.01 2.62
C ASP A 257 -1.10 20.36 3.32
N GLN A 258 -2.22 21.03 3.02
CA GLN A 258 -2.60 22.28 3.68
C GLN A 258 -2.93 22.09 5.17
N GLU A 259 -3.60 21.00 5.54
CA GLU A 259 -3.92 20.69 6.94
C GLU A 259 -2.66 20.42 7.76
N ALA A 260 -1.70 19.66 7.21
CA ALA A 260 -0.41 19.43 7.84
C ALA A 260 0.37 20.74 8.06
N GLY A 261 0.18 21.71 7.15
CA GLY A 261 0.74 23.04 7.23
C GLY A 261 1.89 23.26 6.25
N ALA A 262 2.04 24.49 5.76
CA ALA A 262 2.99 24.82 4.70
C ALA A 262 4.44 25.00 5.21
N TYR A 263 4.66 25.06 6.51
CA TYR A 263 5.98 25.28 7.10
C TYR A 263 6.57 23.96 7.61
N LEU A 264 7.86 23.74 7.34
CA LEU A 264 8.61 22.57 7.80
C LEU A 264 9.77 23.05 8.67
N VAL A 265 9.92 22.50 9.89
CA VAL A 265 11.20 22.59 10.61
C VAL A 265 12.23 21.78 9.82
N PRO A 266 13.34 22.35 9.30
CA PRO A 266 14.28 21.67 8.41
C PRO A 266 15.15 20.58 9.07
N ALA A 267 14.50 19.57 9.64
CA ALA A 267 15.10 18.40 10.24
C ALA A 267 14.35 17.14 9.79
N VAL A 268 15.05 16.01 9.81
CA VAL A 268 14.50 14.69 9.53
C VAL A 268 14.37 13.95 10.85
N VAL A 269 13.16 13.49 11.15
CA VAL A 269 12.87 12.65 12.31
C VAL A 269 12.68 11.20 11.85
N GLN A 270 13.13 10.27 12.68
CA GLN A 270 12.79 8.85 12.55
C GLN A 270 12.33 8.32 13.91
N PHE A 271 11.58 7.23 13.92
CA PHE A 271 11.26 6.54 15.17
C PHE A 271 12.30 5.46 15.47
N ILE A 272 12.85 5.49 16.69
CA ILE A 272 13.61 4.37 17.26
C ILE A 272 12.73 3.80 18.38
N GLY A 273 12.14 2.63 18.14
CA GLY A 273 10.98 2.18 18.92
C GLY A 273 9.81 3.16 18.78
N GLU A 274 9.30 3.71 19.88
CA GLU A 274 8.24 4.73 19.91
C GLU A 274 8.80 6.15 20.13
N GLN A 275 10.13 6.32 20.17
CA GLN A 275 10.76 7.62 20.39
C GLN A 275 11.00 8.35 19.06
N ALA A 276 10.50 9.58 18.94
CA ALA A 276 10.79 10.45 17.80
C ALA A 276 12.19 11.03 17.94
N VAL A 277 13.15 10.52 17.18
CA VAL A 277 14.56 10.90 17.27
C VAL A 277 14.97 11.71 16.04
N VAL A 278 15.64 12.85 16.27
CA VAL A 278 16.20 13.66 15.20
C VAL A 278 17.33 12.88 14.52
N ARG A 279 17.15 12.52 13.26
CA ARG A 279 18.13 11.79 12.44
C ARG A 279 19.15 12.74 11.83
N HIS A 280 18.67 13.83 11.25
CA HIS A 280 19.51 14.80 10.56
C HIS A 280 18.88 16.19 10.66
N VAL A 281 19.71 17.22 10.63
CA VAL A 281 19.30 18.62 10.63
C VAL A 281 19.94 19.26 9.41
N ARG A 282 19.19 20.04 8.64
CA ARG A 282 19.70 20.70 7.43
C ARG A 282 20.82 21.69 7.80
N GLN A 283 21.94 21.65 7.08
CA GLN A 283 23.16 22.43 7.38
C GLN A 283 23.64 23.34 6.24
N ASP A 284 22.82 23.59 5.23
CA ASP A 284 23.22 24.36 4.03
C ASP A 284 23.20 25.89 4.23
N GLY A 285 23.17 26.36 5.48
CA GLY A 285 23.24 27.78 5.84
C GLY A 285 21.97 28.58 5.51
N ILE A 286 20.91 27.94 5.04
CA ILE A 286 19.63 28.60 4.77
C ILE A 286 18.86 28.80 6.07
N GLY A 287 18.66 30.06 6.47
CA GLY A 287 17.92 30.43 7.68
C GLY A 287 18.78 30.42 8.93
N GLN A 288 18.13 30.46 10.11
CA GLN A 288 18.86 30.38 11.37
C GLN A 288 19.28 28.93 11.64
N PRO A 289 20.45 28.69 12.29
CA PRO A 289 20.82 27.37 12.73
C PRO A 289 19.70 26.76 13.57
N SER A 290 19.30 25.53 13.24
CA SER A 290 18.28 24.83 14.02
C SER A 290 18.78 24.60 15.45
N PRO A 291 17.92 24.78 16.48
CA PRO A 291 18.28 24.41 17.84
C PRO A 291 18.33 22.89 18.06
N LEU A 292 17.83 22.11 17.11
CA LEU A 292 17.86 20.66 17.12
C LEU A 292 19.24 20.13 16.73
N ALA A 293 19.58 18.96 17.26
CA ALA A 293 20.78 18.21 16.91
C ALA A 293 20.43 16.74 16.62
N PRO A 294 21.17 16.05 15.74
CA PRO A 294 21.07 14.60 15.60
C PRO A 294 21.17 13.89 16.96
N GLY A 295 20.28 12.92 17.20
CA GLY A 295 20.19 12.19 18.47
C GLY A 295 19.33 12.85 19.54
N ASP A 296 18.73 14.02 19.29
CA ASP A 296 17.70 14.58 20.18
C ASP A 296 16.43 13.72 20.13
N ILE A 297 15.83 13.45 21.29
CA ILE A 297 14.54 12.75 21.39
C ILE A 297 13.44 13.78 21.61
N ILE A 298 12.60 14.01 20.60
CA ILE A 298 11.46 14.92 20.70
C ILE A 298 10.36 14.25 21.52
N THR A 299 9.91 14.92 22.57
CA THR A 299 8.87 14.43 23.48
C THR A 299 7.54 15.16 23.30
N HIS A 300 7.57 16.46 22.99
CA HIS A 300 6.36 17.27 22.75
C HIS A 300 6.53 18.24 21.58
N LEU A 301 5.44 18.48 20.87
CA LEU A 301 5.30 19.55 19.86
C LEU A 301 4.17 20.46 20.31
N ASN A 302 4.45 21.76 20.53
CA ASN A 302 3.49 22.73 21.08
C ASN A 302 2.74 22.19 22.31
N SER A 303 3.50 21.63 23.26
CA SER A 303 2.99 21.00 24.49
C SER A 303 2.14 19.74 24.29
N VAL A 304 1.96 19.24 23.07
CA VAL A 304 1.29 17.96 22.80
C VAL A 304 2.31 16.84 22.81
N PRO A 305 2.16 15.79 23.66
CA PRO A 305 3.07 14.66 23.67
C PRO A 305 3.11 13.93 22.32
N VAL A 306 4.29 13.50 21.89
CA VAL A 306 4.46 12.71 20.66
C VAL A 306 3.61 11.44 20.69
N ALA A 307 3.50 10.77 21.84
CA ALA A 307 2.64 9.59 22.00
C ALA A 307 1.15 9.89 21.69
N GLU A 308 0.66 11.08 22.06
CA GLU A 308 -0.71 11.50 21.76
C GLU A 308 -0.89 11.82 20.27
N LEU A 309 0.11 12.42 19.62
CA LEU A 309 0.12 12.64 18.17
C LEU A 309 0.08 11.30 17.41
N ILE A 310 0.88 10.33 17.82
CA ILE A 310 0.87 8.96 17.27
C ILE A 310 -0.53 8.36 17.43
N ARG A 311 -1.10 8.41 18.64
CA ARG A 311 -2.44 7.85 18.93
C ARG A 311 -3.52 8.46 18.02
N ARG A 312 -3.47 9.77 17.77
CA ARG A 312 -4.44 10.48 16.91
C ARG A 312 -4.27 10.14 15.44
N ARG A 313 -3.04 10.06 14.93
CA ARG A 313 -2.75 9.84 13.50
C ARG A 313 -2.86 8.38 13.07
N LEU A 314 -2.56 7.44 13.97
CA LEU A 314 -2.52 6.02 13.63
C LEU A 314 -3.79 5.54 12.89
N PRO A 315 -5.02 5.76 13.38
CA PRO A 315 -6.23 5.25 12.71
C PRO A 315 -6.37 5.62 11.22
N GLU A 316 -5.69 6.67 10.78
CA GLU A 316 -5.72 7.21 9.41
C GLU A 316 -4.38 7.01 8.67
N THR A 317 -3.40 6.36 9.31
CA THR A 317 -2.09 6.06 8.73
C THR A 317 -2.08 4.64 8.17
N PRO A 318 -2.16 4.45 6.84
CA PRO A 318 -2.04 3.13 6.23
C PRO A 318 -0.63 2.58 6.39
N GLY A 319 -0.50 1.27 6.55
CA GLY A 319 0.80 0.60 6.67
C GLY A 319 0.65 -0.79 7.23
N SER A 320 1.49 -1.71 6.74
CA SER A 320 1.34 -3.13 7.05
C SER A 320 1.82 -3.51 8.45
N ASN A 321 2.64 -2.67 9.06
CA ASN A 321 3.10 -2.86 10.44
C ASN A 321 3.37 -1.53 11.14
N ARG A 322 3.64 -1.61 12.45
CA ARG A 322 3.85 -0.44 13.32
C ARG A 322 5.04 0.41 12.86
N PRO A 323 6.25 -0.13 12.59
CA PRO A 323 7.36 0.68 12.07
C PRO A 323 7.03 1.42 10.77
N ALA A 324 6.36 0.78 9.82
CA ALA A 324 5.96 1.40 8.55
C ALA A 324 5.01 2.59 8.75
N ARG A 325 4.06 2.49 9.69
CA ARG A 325 3.11 3.57 10.03
C ARG A 325 3.81 4.70 10.77
N LEU A 326 4.67 4.38 11.73
CA LEU A 326 5.49 5.38 12.43
C LEU A 326 6.41 6.14 11.47
N ARG A 327 6.98 5.47 10.45
CA ARG A 327 7.73 6.12 9.37
C ARG A 327 6.89 7.18 8.64
N LEU A 328 5.62 6.88 8.31
CA LEU A 328 4.75 7.85 7.65
C LEU A 328 4.42 9.03 8.58
N ILE A 329 4.12 8.76 9.85
CA ILE A 329 3.89 9.82 10.85
C ILE A 329 5.12 10.71 11.00
N ALA A 330 6.33 10.14 11.02
CA ALA A 330 7.58 10.88 11.15
C ALA A 330 7.81 11.86 9.99
N ARG A 331 7.43 11.51 8.76
CA ARG A 331 7.58 12.37 7.57
C ARG A 331 6.77 13.67 7.69
N GLU A 332 5.66 13.62 8.41
CA GLU A 332 4.72 14.74 8.59
C GLU A 332 4.79 15.34 9.99
N LEU A 333 5.69 14.85 10.86
CA LEU A 333 5.70 15.25 12.27
C LEU A 333 6.12 16.71 12.45
N LEU A 334 7.04 17.20 11.60
CA LEU A 334 7.61 18.54 11.68
C LEU A 334 7.00 19.55 10.71
N PHE A 335 5.93 19.17 10.00
CA PHE A 335 5.10 20.12 9.26
C PHE A 335 4.13 20.82 10.22
N ILE A 336 4.02 22.14 10.09
CA ILE A 336 3.21 23.00 10.94
C ILE A 336 2.63 24.19 10.16
N PRO A 337 1.52 24.80 10.63
CA PRO A 337 0.92 25.95 9.98
C PRO A 337 1.62 27.29 10.27
N THR A 338 2.53 27.34 11.24
CA THR A 338 3.22 28.56 11.70
C THR A 338 4.72 28.54 11.36
N PRO A 339 5.39 29.70 11.27
CA PRO A 339 6.84 29.76 10.99
C PRO A 339 7.73 29.36 12.18
N THR A 340 7.15 28.99 13.32
CA THR A 340 7.89 28.56 14.51
C THR A 340 7.19 27.38 15.20
N LEU A 341 7.98 26.49 15.81
CA LEU A 341 7.54 25.31 16.56
C LEU A 341 8.19 25.29 17.94
N THR A 342 7.39 25.16 19.00
CA THR A 342 7.95 24.89 20.33
C THR A 342 8.10 23.38 20.52
N LEU A 343 9.29 22.94 20.91
CA LEU A 343 9.64 21.54 21.09
C LEU A 343 10.16 21.30 22.51
N ASP A 344 9.65 20.28 23.17
CA ASP A 344 10.28 19.70 24.36
C ASP A 344 11.01 18.43 23.96
N LEU A 345 12.29 18.33 24.30
CA LEU A 345 13.15 17.21 23.91
C LEU A 345 14.06 16.74 25.03
N LEU A 346 14.63 15.55 24.87
CA LEU A 346 15.74 15.05 25.68
C LEU A 346 17.02 15.09 24.84
N ARG A 347 18.05 15.76 25.35
CA ARG A 347 19.41 15.74 24.81
C ARG A 347 20.31 15.13 25.87
N GLU A 348 20.88 13.95 25.58
CA GLU A 348 21.71 13.21 26.54
C GLU A 348 20.99 12.97 27.88
N GLY A 349 19.70 12.65 27.80
CA GLY A 349 18.82 12.45 28.96
C GLY A 349 18.38 13.73 29.69
N ARG A 350 18.89 14.91 29.31
CA ARG A 350 18.52 16.19 29.92
C ARG A 350 17.32 16.82 29.18
N PRO A 351 16.27 17.23 29.90
CA PRO A 351 15.14 17.92 29.29
C PRO A 351 15.57 19.32 28.81
N LEU A 352 15.13 19.66 27.59
CA LEU A 352 15.33 20.96 26.99
C LEU A 352 14.04 21.41 26.30
N ARG A 353 13.71 22.69 26.43
CA ARG A 353 12.68 23.35 25.64
C ARG A 353 13.35 24.26 24.63
N VAL A 354 13.01 24.11 23.36
CA VAL A 354 13.54 24.94 22.27
C VAL A 354 12.42 25.50 21.42
N GLN A 355 12.67 26.65 20.81
CA GLN A 355 11.83 27.19 19.75
C GLN A 355 12.57 27.03 18.42
N ALA A 356 12.08 26.13 17.57
CA ALA A 356 12.66 25.87 16.26
C ALA A 356 11.96 26.71 15.19
N GLU A 357 12.76 27.23 14.27
CA GLU A 357 12.26 27.94 13.10
C GLU A 357 11.77 26.94 12.04
N ALA A 358 10.61 27.21 11.46
CA ALA A 358 10.04 26.47 10.35
C ALA A 358 10.00 27.36 9.10
N ARG A 359 10.18 26.74 7.94
CA ARG A 359 10.29 27.42 6.65
C ARG A 359 9.22 26.94 5.70
N LEU A 360 8.74 27.85 4.84
CA LEU A 360 7.81 27.47 3.77
C LEU A 360 8.45 26.36 2.94
N TYR A 361 7.81 25.20 2.91
CA TYR A 361 8.37 24.01 2.29
C TYR A 361 8.66 24.24 0.79
N SER A 362 7.82 25.02 0.11
CA SER A 362 8.02 25.42 -1.29
C SER A 362 9.27 26.26 -1.55
N THR A 363 9.85 26.88 -0.53
CA THR A 363 11.08 27.69 -0.63
C THR A 363 12.35 26.88 -0.32
N LEU A 364 12.19 25.69 0.24
CA LEU A 364 13.31 24.81 0.55
C LEU A 364 13.78 24.11 -0.72
N THR A 365 14.98 24.45 -1.18
CA THR A 365 15.64 23.70 -2.25
C THR A 365 15.94 22.28 -1.75
N PRO A 366 15.84 21.24 -2.60
CA PRO A 366 16.38 19.94 -2.25
C PRO A 366 17.86 20.08 -1.90
N VAL A 367 18.29 19.50 -0.78
CA VAL A 367 19.72 19.47 -0.44
C VAL A 367 20.42 18.68 -1.54
N PRO A 368 21.36 19.27 -2.30
CA PRO A 368 22.07 18.56 -3.34
C PRO A 368 22.75 17.34 -2.72
N ARG A 369 22.55 16.16 -3.32
CA ARG A 369 23.41 15.02 -2.98
C ARG A 369 24.86 15.43 -3.27
N ALA A 370 25.78 15.07 -2.37
CA ALA A 370 27.19 15.34 -2.61
C ALA A 370 27.56 14.75 -3.97
N ALA A 371 28.23 15.51 -4.84
CA ALA A 371 28.61 15.08 -6.18
C ALA A 371 29.47 13.79 -6.19
N ALA A 372 30.00 13.39 -5.03
CA ALA A 372 30.77 12.19 -4.80
C ALA A 372 29.93 10.92 -4.53
N ASP A 373 28.60 11.01 -4.38
CA ASP A 373 27.75 9.83 -4.14
C ASP A 373 27.55 9.05 -5.44
N SER A 374 28.52 8.21 -5.80
CA SER A 374 28.42 7.28 -6.92
C SER A 374 27.48 6.10 -6.61
N LEU A 375 26.89 5.52 -7.67
CA LEU A 375 26.12 4.25 -7.63
C LEU A 375 26.80 3.17 -6.79
N TYR A 376 28.14 3.13 -6.87
CA TYR A 376 28.96 2.21 -6.11
C TYR A 376 30.32 2.82 -5.76
N ARG A 377 30.91 2.42 -4.63
CA ARG A 377 32.23 2.86 -4.17
C ARG A 377 32.90 1.80 -3.31
N PHE A 378 34.20 1.95 -3.06
CA PHE A 378 34.91 1.16 -2.05
C PHE A 378 34.81 1.87 -0.69
N LEU A 379 34.38 1.16 0.35
CA LEU A 379 34.44 1.67 1.73
C LEU A 379 35.79 1.35 2.39
N THR A 380 36.41 0.26 1.95
CA THR A 380 37.80 -0.09 2.23
C THR A 380 38.39 -0.67 0.94
N PRO A 381 39.72 -0.85 0.83
CA PRO A 381 40.32 -1.48 -0.35
C PRO A 381 39.73 -2.85 -0.71
N THR A 382 39.08 -3.54 0.24
CA THR A 382 38.52 -4.89 0.04
C THR A 382 37.00 -4.98 0.21
N VAL A 383 36.29 -3.88 0.49
CA VAL A 383 34.82 -3.89 0.67
C VAL A 383 34.17 -2.88 -0.25
N GLY A 384 33.32 -3.37 -1.15
CA GLY A 384 32.48 -2.55 -2.00
C GLY A 384 31.18 -2.14 -1.30
N TYR A 385 30.60 -1.03 -1.75
CA TYR A 385 29.30 -0.52 -1.31
C TYR A 385 28.48 -0.15 -2.53
N ILE A 386 27.21 -0.55 -2.52
CA ILE A 386 26.23 -0.28 -3.58
C ILE A 386 25.10 0.56 -3.00
N ASP A 387 24.91 1.77 -3.54
CA ASP A 387 23.77 2.63 -3.24
C ASP A 387 22.60 2.24 -4.15
N MET A 388 21.60 1.54 -3.59
CA MET A 388 20.51 1.04 -4.40
C MET A 388 19.65 2.16 -4.99
N ALA A 389 19.57 3.34 -4.36
CA ALA A 389 18.83 4.49 -4.88
C ALA A 389 19.36 5.00 -6.23
N GLN A 390 20.61 4.68 -6.54
CA GLN A 390 21.26 5.09 -7.77
C GLN A 390 21.52 3.92 -8.72
N VAL A 391 21.11 2.71 -8.34
CA VAL A 391 21.35 1.52 -9.16
C VAL A 391 20.74 1.68 -10.54
N ARG A 392 21.47 1.18 -11.54
CA ARG A 392 21.07 1.15 -12.94
C ARG A 392 21.42 -0.20 -13.53
N ARG A 393 20.45 -0.86 -14.17
CA ARG A 393 20.63 -2.19 -14.74
C ARG A 393 21.78 -2.24 -15.74
N ASP A 394 21.92 -1.20 -16.58
CA ASP A 394 22.96 -1.11 -17.60
C ASP A 394 24.39 -0.99 -17.02
N LYS A 395 24.52 -0.60 -15.75
CA LYS A 395 25.81 -0.42 -15.06
C LYS A 395 26.24 -1.63 -14.24
N LEU A 396 25.35 -2.60 -14.01
CA LEU A 396 25.64 -3.79 -13.20
C LEU A 396 26.89 -4.57 -13.68
N PRO A 397 27.09 -4.83 -14.99
CA PRO A 397 28.26 -5.60 -15.43
C PRO A 397 29.59 -4.92 -15.06
N ARG A 398 29.68 -3.60 -15.27
CA ARG A 398 30.88 -2.84 -14.94
C ARG A 398 31.11 -2.75 -13.43
N MET A 399 30.06 -2.48 -12.67
CA MET A 399 30.11 -2.44 -11.20
C MET A 399 30.61 -3.78 -10.63
N MET A 400 30.02 -4.89 -11.06
CA MET A 400 30.39 -6.22 -10.57
C MET A 400 31.81 -6.62 -10.99
N GLN A 401 32.25 -6.22 -12.19
CA GLN A 401 33.64 -6.40 -12.61
C GLN A 401 34.59 -5.59 -11.71
N THR A 402 34.26 -4.34 -11.35
CA THR A 402 35.06 -3.54 -10.43
C THR A 402 35.20 -4.20 -9.07
N PHE A 403 34.13 -4.82 -8.57
CA PHE A 403 34.13 -5.47 -7.26
C PHE A 403 34.63 -6.91 -7.24
N ARG A 404 34.98 -7.50 -8.40
CA ARG A 404 35.28 -8.93 -8.55
C ARG A 404 36.29 -9.49 -7.53
N GLN A 405 37.26 -8.69 -7.11
CA GLN A 405 38.32 -9.09 -6.17
C GLN A 405 38.11 -8.60 -4.73
N THR A 406 36.96 -7.97 -4.44
CA THR A 406 36.62 -7.59 -3.06
C THR A 406 36.32 -8.81 -2.21
N ARG A 407 36.56 -8.69 -0.90
CA ARG A 407 36.20 -9.72 0.10
C ARG A 407 34.71 -9.69 0.44
N GLY A 408 34.06 -8.55 0.27
CA GLY A 408 32.63 -8.44 0.45
C GLY A 408 32.01 -7.18 -0.09
N LEU A 409 30.67 -7.19 -0.14
CA LEU A 409 29.83 -6.09 -0.57
C LEU A 409 28.82 -5.72 0.50
N ILE A 410 28.58 -4.42 0.63
CA ILE A 410 27.44 -3.87 1.35
C ILE A 410 26.45 -3.35 0.32
N ILE A 411 25.22 -3.87 0.33
CA ILE A 411 24.12 -3.43 -0.54
C ILE A 411 23.12 -2.68 0.31
N ASP A 412 22.97 -1.36 0.11
CA ASP A 412 22.10 -0.54 0.95
C ASP A 412 20.69 -0.42 0.36
N LEU A 413 19.73 -1.15 0.93
CA LEU A 413 18.29 -1.12 0.62
C LEU A 413 17.48 -0.31 1.64
N ARG A 414 18.13 0.46 2.53
CA ARG A 414 17.45 1.45 3.40
C ARG A 414 16.92 2.65 2.59
N ASN A 415 17.23 2.68 1.30
CA ASN A 415 16.68 3.58 0.30
C ASN A 415 15.93 2.79 -0.78
N TYR A 416 15.09 3.48 -1.56
CA TYR A 416 14.30 2.82 -2.60
C TYR A 416 15.14 2.62 -3.87
N PRO A 417 15.22 1.40 -4.45
CA PRO A 417 16.08 1.16 -5.60
C PRO A 417 15.72 2.01 -6.83
N GLY A 418 16.74 2.59 -7.49
CA GLY A 418 16.57 3.45 -8.66
C GLY A 418 16.17 2.73 -9.95
N ASP A 419 16.41 1.41 -10.03
CA ASP A 419 16.05 0.56 -11.17
C ASP A 419 15.69 -0.85 -10.68
N PHE A 420 14.85 -1.56 -11.43
CA PHE A 420 14.42 -2.92 -11.09
C PHE A 420 15.52 -3.92 -11.47
N VAL A 421 16.31 -4.32 -10.46
CA VAL A 421 17.46 -5.23 -10.62
C VAL A 421 17.33 -6.54 -9.84
N ALA A 422 16.15 -6.82 -9.26
CA ALA A 422 15.91 -7.95 -8.39
C ALA A 422 16.18 -9.32 -9.03
N GLY A 423 16.18 -9.42 -10.37
CA GLY A 423 16.58 -10.64 -11.08
C GLY A 423 18.01 -10.65 -11.60
N GLN A 424 18.56 -9.47 -11.93
CA GLN A 424 19.90 -9.37 -12.53
C GLN A 424 20.99 -9.36 -11.48
N LEU A 425 20.85 -8.54 -10.44
CA LEU A 425 21.88 -8.37 -9.41
C LEU A 425 22.16 -9.65 -8.63
N PRO A 426 21.16 -10.41 -8.12
CA PRO A 426 21.46 -11.62 -7.37
C PRO A 426 22.08 -12.74 -8.21
N GLY A 427 21.80 -12.75 -9.52
CA GLY A 427 22.40 -13.74 -10.43
C GLY A 427 23.92 -13.65 -10.51
N TYR A 428 24.54 -12.52 -10.18
CA TYR A 428 26.00 -12.43 -10.06
C TYR A 428 26.58 -13.22 -8.89
N PHE A 429 25.75 -13.64 -7.93
CA PHE A 429 26.17 -14.38 -6.73
C PHE A 429 25.82 -15.88 -6.79
N LEU A 430 25.15 -16.33 -7.87
CA LEU A 430 24.59 -17.68 -7.96
C LEU A 430 25.40 -18.60 -8.89
N ARG A 431 25.56 -19.86 -8.49
CA ARG A 431 26.03 -20.95 -9.36
C ARG A 431 24.88 -21.68 -10.03
N GLU A 432 23.79 -21.86 -9.29
CA GLU A 432 22.59 -22.58 -9.69
C GLU A 432 21.36 -21.70 -9.42
N PRO A 433 20.22 -21.97 -10.09
CA PRO A 433 18.98 -21.25 -9.81
C PRO A 433 18.54 -21.41 -8.34
N ALA A 434 18.01 -20.33 -7.75
CA ALA A 434 17.56 -20.33 -6.36
C ALA A 434 16.12 -19.82 -6.25
N THR A 435 15.26 -20.62 -5.61
CA THR A 435 13.89 -20.21 -5.30
C THR A 435 13.88 -19.18 -4.17
N PHE A 436 13.15 -18.08 -4.34
CA PHE A 436 13.15 -17.00 -3.37
C PHE A 436 11.75 -16.55 -2.90
N ALA A 437 10.70 -16.82 -3.68
CA ALA A 437 9.34 -16.42 -3.33
C ALA A 437 8.29 -17.42 -3.83
N ARG A 438 7.08 -17.35 -3.27
CA ARG A 438 5.85 -17.94 -3.81
C ARG A 438 4.80 -16.85 -3.96
N TYR A 439 3.86 -17.04 -4.89
CA TYR A 439 2.80 -16.07 -5.13
C TYR A 439 1.39 -16.60 -4.91
N ALA A 440 0.50 -15.69 -4.56
CA ALA A 440 -0.95 -15.86 -4.72
C ALA A 440 -1.48 -14.82 -5.70
N GLN A 441 -2.15 -15.24 -6.76
CA GLN A 441 -2.72 -14.35 -7.78
C GLN A 441 -4.23 -14.55 -7.88
N PHE A 442 -4.96 -13.47 -8.15
CA PHE A 442 -6.40 -13.58 -8.30
C PHE A 442 -6.76 -14.40 -9.55
N ASP A 443 -7.84 -15.17 -9.44
CA ASP A 443 -8.40 -15.98 -10.51
C ASP A 443 -9.40 -15.15 -11.32
N THR A 444 -9.10 -14.91 -12.60
CA THR A 444 -9.99 -14.16 -13.50
C THR A 444 -11.31 -14.86 -13.74
N ARG A 445 -11.40 -16.18 -13.53
CA ARG A 445 -12.63 -16.96 -13.72
C ARG A 445 -13.49 -17.05 -12.47
N ALA A 446 -13.01 -16.56 -11.33
CA ALA A 446 -13.72 -16.64 -10.04
C ALA A 446 -13.33 -15.46 -9.13
N PRO A 447 -14.09 -14.36 -9.15
CA PRO A 447 -13.82 -13.20 -8.30
C PRO A 447 -13.67 -13.60 -6.83
N GLY A 448 -12.66 -13.05 -6.16
CA GLY A 448 -12.34 -13.39 -4.76
C GLY A 448 -11.53 -14.66 -4.55
N ARG A 449 -11.35 -15.51 -5.56
CA ARG A 449 -10.48 -16.68 -5.47
C ARG A 449 -9.05 -16.29 -5.81
N PHE A 450 -8.11 -16.67 -4.95
CA PHE A 450 -6.68 -16.58 -5.24
C PHE A 450 -6.10 -17.97 -5.42
N LEU A 451 -5.21 -18.11 -6.40
CA LEU A 451 -4.51 -19.34 -6.72
C LEU A 451 -3.05 -19.23 -6.34
N ARG A 452 -2.49 -20.31 -5.79
CA ARG A 452 -1.07 -20.42 -5.51
C ARG A 452 -0.33 -20.65 -6.82
N ALA A 453 0.48 -19.67 -7.22
CA ALA A 453 1.36 -19.78 -8.37
C ALA A 453 2.62 -20.59 -8.05
N ASP A 454 3.31 -21.02 -9.10
CA ASP A 454 4.59 -21.70 -8.96
C ASP A 454 5.60 -20.80 -8.23
N PRO A 455 6.53 -21.37 -7.44
CA PRO A 455 7.58 -20.60 -6.81
C PRO A 455 8.43 -19.87 -7.84
N ASP A 456 8.86 -18.66 -7.48
CA ASP A 456 9.74 -17.88 -8.31
C ASP A 456 11.21 -18.19 -8.05
N THR A 457 12.01 -18.07 -9.09
CA THR A 457 13.41 -18.47 -9.10
C THR A 457 14.26 -17.40 -9.75
N VAL A 458 15.34 -17.03 -9.07
CA VAL A 458 16.40 -16.19 -9.63
C VAL A 458 17.49 -17.09 -10.24
N TYR A 459 18.07 -16.65 -11.35
CA TYR A 459 18.99 -17.45 -12.16
C TYR A 459 20.40 -16.84 -12.18
N PRO A 460 21.46 -17.66 -12.32
CA PRO A 460 22.83 -17.19 -12.48
C PRO A 460 23.01 -16.23 -13.66
N GLN A 461 23.86 -15.21 -13.48
CA GLN A 461 24.42 -14.44 -14.58
C GLN A 461 25.65 -15.16 -15.15
N ALA A 462 25.84 -15.06 -16.46
CA ALA A 462 27.03 -15.58 -17.14
C ALA A 462 28.07 -14.47 -17.33
N GLY A 463 29.35 -14.78 -17.12
CA GLY A 463 30.43 -13.84 -17.36
C GLY A 463 31.75 -14.24 -16.69
N PRO A 464 32.88 -13.64 -17.10
CA PRO A 464 34.19 -13.96 -16.55
C PRO A 464 34.27 -13.66 -15.04
N GLY A 465 34.65 -14.65 -14.24
CA GLY A 465 34.80 -14.49 -12.80
C GLY A 465 33.51 -14.50 -12.00
N LEU A 466 32.43 -15.03 -12.57
CA LEU A 466 31.19 -15.32 -11.85
C LEU A 466 31.14 -16.79 -11.39
N PRO A 467 30.43 -17.08 -10.29
CA PRO A 467 29.78 -16.10 -9.40
C PRO A 467 30.80 -15.30 -8.58
N TYR A 468 30.40 -14.11 -8.14
CA TYR A 468 31.10 -13.41 -7.06
C TYR A 468 30.99 -14.23 -5.78
N THR A 469 32.13 -14.58 -5.17
CA THR A 469 32.19 -15.49 -4.01
C THR A 469 32.39 -14.78 -2.68
N GLY A 470 32.63 -13.47 -2.68
CA GLY A 470 32.74 -12.69 -1.45
C GLY A 470 31.44 -12.65 -0.66
N ARG A 471 31.51 -12.21 0.60
CA ARG A 471 30.32 -12.08 1.46
C ARG A 471 29.48 -10.88 1.08
N VAL A 472 28.17 -10.98 1.22
CA VAL A 472 27.24 -9.89 0.92
C VAL A 472 26.45 -9.55 2.17
N VAL A 473 26.47 -8.28 2.59
CA VAL A 473 25.61 -7.76 3.66
C VAL A 473 24.61 -6.78 3.05
N VAL A 474 23.33 -7.04 3.25
CA VAL A 474 22.24 -6.21 2.72
C VAL A 474 21.63 -5.42 3.86
N LEU A 475 21.64 -4.09 3.76
CA LEU A 475 21.08 -3.21 4.79
C LEU A 475 19.60 -2.96 4.50
N VAL A 476 18.73 -3.22 5.48
CA VAL A 476 17.28 -2.99 5.37
C VAL A 476 16.72 -2.27 6.60
N ASN A 477 15.59 -1.59 6.45
CA ASN A 477 14.87 -0.98 7.57
C ASN A 477 13.39 -0.75 7.20
N GLU A 478 12.64 -0.05 8.05
CA GLU A 478 11.22 0.29 7.85
C GLU A 478 10.95 1.14 6.59
N ILE A 479 12.01 1.66 5.95
CA ILE A 479 11.91 2.38 4.67
C ILE A 479 11.89 1.40 3.49
N THR A 480 12.55 0.24 3.62
CA THR A 480 12.56 -0.84 2.62
C THR A 480 11.14 -1.37 2.43
N LEU A 481 10.58 -1.18 1.23
CA LEU A 481 9.18 -1.45 0.88
C LEU A 481 9.13 -2.00 -0.55
N SER A 482 8.18 -2.88 -0.86
CA SER A 482 7.84 -3.27 -2.25
C SER A 482 9.09 -3.77 -2.99
N GLN A 483 9.49 -3.15 -4.11
CA GLN A 483 10.71 -3.51 -4.85
C GLN A 483 11.96 -3.66 -3.97
N GLY A 484 12.11 -2.86 -2.90
CA GLY A 484 13.20 -3.01 -1.96
C GLY A 484 13.14 -4.33 -1.18
N GLU A 485 11.94 -4.72 -0.71
CA GLU A 485 11.72 -6.00 -0.02
C GLU A 485 11.91 -7.18 -0.98
N PHE A 486 11.35 -7.08 -2.19
CA PHE A 486 11.51 -8.09 -3.23
C PHE A 486 12.99 -8.30 -3.61
N THR A 487 13.76 -7.22 -3.73
CA THR A 487 15.21 -7.30 -3.99
C THR A 487 15.97 -7.91 -2.80
N ALA A 488 15.57 -7.61 -1.56
CA ALA A 488 16.16 -8.24 -0.39
C ALA A 488 15.86 -9.76 -0.33
N MET A 489 14.67 -10.19 -0.75
CA MET A 489 14.32 -11.62 -0.86
C MET A 489 15.19 -12.34 -1.88
N THR A 490 15.37 -11.75 -3.07
CA THR A 490 16.19 -12.39 -4.11
C THR A 490 17.66 -12.43 -3.73
N LEU A 491 18.19 -11.41 -3.04
CA LEU A 491 19.56 -11.41 -2.50
C LEU A 491 19.73 -12.44 -1.38
N ARG A 492 18.75 -12.57 -0.48
CA ARG A 492 18.75 -13.58 0.59
C ARG A 492 18.87 -15.01 0.04
N ALA A 493 18.30 -15.27 -1.13
CA ALA A 493 18.40 -16.58 -1.77
C ALA A 493 19.80 -16.91 -2.31
N THR A 494 20.75 -15.97 -2.26
CA THR A 494 22.12 -16.17 -2.74
C THR A 494 23.05 -16.65 -1.61
N PRO A 495 24.10 -17.44 -1.92
CA PRO A 495 25.05 -17.89 -0.90
C PRO A 495 25.81 -16.70 -0.30
N ASN A 496 26.24 -16.84 0.95
CA ASN A 496 27.04 -15.84 1.67
C ASN A 496 26.35 -14.47 1.86
N CYS A 497 25.02 -14.40 1.73
CA CYS A 497 24.24 -13.20 1.98
C CYS A 497 23.78 -13.14 3.45
N THR A 498 23.85 -11.96 4.06
CA THR A 498 23.29 -11.65 5.38
C THR A 498 22.43 -10.40 5.28
N ILE A 499 21.17 -10.49 5.65
CA ILE A 499 20.26 -9.35 5.79
C ILE A 499 20.46 -8.73 7.17
N LEU A 500 20.81 -7.45 7.22
CA LEU A 500 21.13 -6.72 8.44
C LEU A 500 20.26 -5.46 8.56
N GLY A 501 19.73 -5.21 9.76
CA GLY A 501 19.01 -3.98 10.07
C GLY A 501 17.75 -4.20 10.88
N SER A 502 16.64 -3.56 10.49
CA SER A 502 15.36 -3.64 11.22
C SER A 502 14.23 -4.17 10.33
N GLN A 503 13.07 -4.46 10.96
CA GLN A 503 11.88 -4.92 10.25
C GLN A 503 11.51 -3.95 9.12
N THR A 504 11.33 -4.50 7.92
CA THR A 504 10.93 -3.72 6.74
C THR A 504 9.45 -3.38 6.74
N ALA A 505 8.99 -2.61 5.74
CA ALA A 505 7.64 -2.08 5.73
C ALA A 505 6.52 -3.15 5.62
N GLY A 506 6.86 -4.36 5.17
CA GLY A 506 5.92 -5.46 5.03
C GLY A 506 4.84 -5.22 3.99
N ALA A 507 5.17 -4.56 2.89
CA ALA A 507 4.24 -4.36 1.78
C ALA A 507 4.88 -4.80 0.47
N ASP A 508 5.05 -6.11 0.34
CA ASP A 508 5.55 -6.74 -0.89
C ASP A 508 4.38 -7.26 -1.72
N GLY A 509 4.48 -7.04 -3.03
CA GLY A 509 3.43 -7.28 -3.99
C GLY A 509 3.13 -6.06 -4.87
N ASN A 510 2.53 -6.34 -6.03
CA ASN A 510 2.22 -5.32 -7.02
C ASN A 510 1.01 -4.49 -6.57
N ARG A 511 1.14 -3.18 -6.66
CA ARG A 511 0.05 -2.26 -6.34
C ARG A 511 -1.06 -2.32 -7.39
N CYS A 512 -2.29 -2.60 -6.96
CA CYS A 512 -3.51 -2.30 -7.70
C CYS A 512 -3.95 -0.87 -7.37
N SER A 513 -4.29 -0.08 -8.39
CA SER A 513 -4.83 1.27 -8.22
C SER A 513 -6.34 1.29 -8.46
N ILE A 514 -7.04 2.17 -7.75
CA ILE A 514 -8.46 2.45 -7.96
C ILE A 514 -8.71 3.96 -7.80
N THR A 515 -9.69 4.47 -8.53
CA THR A 515 -10.19 5.84 -8.37
C THR A 515 -11.50 5.81 -7.58
N LEU A 516 -11.62 6.66 -6.57
CA LEU A 516 -12.83 6.86 -5.78
C LEU A 516 -13.53 8.17 -6.22
N PRO A 517 -14.86 8.30 -6.00
CA PRO A 517 -15.59 9.55 -6.18
C PRO A 517 -14.87 10.76 -5.56
N GLY A 518 -14.93 11.91 -6.22
CA GLY A 518 -14.16 13.10 -5.86
C GLY A 518 -12.73 13.10 -6.40
N GLY A 519 -12.41 12.20 -7.34
CA GLY A 519 -11.12 12.12 -8.01
C GLY A 519 -9.97 11.56 -7.16
N LEU A 520 -10.27 10.97 -6.00
CA LEU A 520 -9.26 10.46 -5.09
C LEU A 520 -8.64 9.17 -5.64
N LYS A 521 -7.33 9.17 -5.87
CA LYS A 521 -6.59 7.99 -6.34
C LYS A 521 -5.97 7.26 -5.16
N THR A 522 -6.23 5.96 -5.06
CA THR A 522 -5.68 5.10 -4.02
C THR A 522 -5.40 3.71 -4.58
N GLY A 523 -5.09 2.74 -3.71
CA GLY A 523 -4.81 1.37 -4.12
C GLY A 523 -4.69 0.40 -2.96
N MET A 524 -4.12 -0.76 -3.26
CA MET A 524 -3.74 -1.80 -2.30
C MET A 524 -2.75 -2.78 -2.97
N SER A 525 -2.18 -3.68 -2.21
CA SER A 525 -1.41 -4.81 -2.73
C SER A 525 -2.35 -5.80 -3.44
N GLY A 526 -1.96 -6.22 -4.64
CA GLY A 526 -2.81 -6.99 -5.57
C GLY A 526 -2.33 -8.40 -5.90
N ILE A 527 -1.11 -8.75 -5.50
CA ILE A 527 -0.60 -10.13 -5.52
C ILE A 527 -0.03 -10.47 -4.14
N GLY A 528 -0.26 -11.71 -3.73
CA GLY A 528 0.32 -12.25 -2.52
C GLY A 528 1.77 -12.65 -2.79
N VAL A 529 2.71 -12.19 -1.97
CA VAL A 529 4.12 -12.57 -1.97
C VAL A 529 4.41 -13.25 -0.64
N TYR A 530 5.01 -14.43 -0.71
CA TYR A 530 5.30 -15.26 0.44
C TYR A 530 6.73 -15.75 0.35
N TYR A 531 7.33 -16.01 1.51
CA TYR A 531 8.59 -16.74 1.58
C TYR A 531 8.48 -18.13 0.94
N PRO A 532 9.60 -18.77 0.57
CA PRO A 532 9.60 -20.12 0.02
C PRO A 532 8.93 -21.18 0.91
N ASP A 533 8.93 -20.94 2.23
CA ASP A 533 8.26 -21.77 3.24
C ASP A 533 6.76 -21.46 3.41
N GLY A 534 6.25 -20.44 2.73
CA GLY A 534 4.84 -20.03 2.76
C GLY A 534 4.48 -18.99 3.82
N ARG A 535 5.44 -18.53 4.65
CA ARG A 535 5.19 -17.40 5.57
C ARG A 535 4.86 -16.12 4.77
N PRO A 536 3.96 -15.26 5.26
CA PRO A 536 3.63 -14.00 4.58
C PRO A 536 4.80 -13.01 4.65
N THR A 537 4.97 -12.20 3.62
CA THR A 537 5.80 -10.99 3.69
C THR A 537 4.97 -9.76 4.03
N GLN A 538 3.69 -9.74 3.66
CA GLN A 538 2.77 -8.69 4.07
C GLN A 538 2.66 -8.63 5.60
N GLY A 539 2.82 -7.43 6.17
CA GLY A 539 2.84 -7.18 7.60
C GLY A 539 4.12 -7.61 8.31
N LEU A 540 4.65 -8.79 8.00
CA LEU A 540 5.89 -9.29 8.61
C LEU A 540 7.15 -8.60 8.08
N GLY A 541 7.21 -8.34 6.78
CA GLY A 541 8.39 -7.85 6.07
C GLY A 541 9.50 -8.87 5.92
N ILE A 542 10.67 -8.38 5.53
CA ILE A 542 11.94 -9.10 5.43
C ILE A 542 12.57 -9.13 6.82
N VAL A 543 12.47 -10.28 7.49
CA VAL A 543 12.99 -10.47 8.86
C VAL A 543 14.52 -10.50 8.83
N PRO A 544 15.26 -9.53 9.40
CA PRO A 544 16.72 -9.51 9.31
C PRO A 544 17.37 -10.74 9.99
N ASP A 545 18.50 -11.18 9.44
CA ASP A 545 19.33 -12.22 10.05
C ASP A 545 20.12 -11.66 11.25
N VAL A 546 20.50 -10.38 11.15
CA VAL A 546 21.15 -9.63 12.24
C VAL A 546 20.36 -8.34 12.48
N VAL A 547 19.72 -8.24 13.64
CA VAL A 547 18.95 -7.04 14.01
C VAL A 547 19.88 -5.94 14.51
N VAL A 548 19.82 -4.78 13.87
CA VAL A 548 20.55 -3.56 14.25
C VAL A 548 19.65 -2.36 13.98
N GLN A 549 19.58 -1.45 14.94
CA GLN A 549 18.91 -0.16 14.79
C GLN A 549 19.91 0.95 15.14
N PRO A 550 19.78 2.14 14.51
CA PRO A 550 20.53 3.30 14.94
C PRO A 550 20.19 3.66 16.39
N THR A 551 21.13 4.27 17.11
CA THR A 551 20.90 4.77 18.46
C THR A 551 20.91 6.31 18.48
N PRO A 552 20.23 6.96 19.43
CA PRO A 552 20.36 8.41 19.62
C PRO A 552 21.83 8.86 19.76
N ASP A 553 22.65 8.09 20.46
CA ASP A 553 24.06 8.40 20.68
C ASP A 553 24.90 8.24 19.40
N GLY A 554 24.64 7.20 18.60
CA GLY A 554 25.30 7.04 17.31
C GLY A 554 24.95 8.14 16.32
N LEU A 555 23.67 8.55 16.26
CA LEU A 555 23.24 9.68 15.44
C LEU A 555 23.96 10.97 15.86
N ARG A 556 24.07 11.23 17.17
CA ARG A 556 24.79 12.39 17.71
C ARG A 556 26.28 12.38 17.35
N ALA A 557 26.89 11.20 17.37
CA ALA A 557 28.28 10.99 16.97
C ALA A 557 28.49 10.95 15.44
N GLY A 558 27.43 11.11 14.63
CA GLY A 558 27.52 11.06 13.17
C GLY A 558 27.83 9.67 12.61
N ARG A 559 27.58 8.61 13.39
CA ARG A 559 27.85 7.22 13.01
C ARG A 559 26.72 6.61 12.20
N ASP A 560 27.07 5.63 11.38
CA ASP A 560 26.12 4.72 10.71
C ASP A 560 26.35 3.32 11.28
N GLU A 561 25.73 3.02 12.43
CA GLU A 561 25.99 1.77 13.17
C GLU A 561 25.65 0.52 12.37
N LEU A 562 24.70 0.61 11.42
CA LEU A 562 24.38 -0.49 10.52
C LEU A 562 25.53 -0.74 9.54
N ARG A 563 26.13 0.32 8.99
CA ARG A 563 27.29 0.21 8.09
C ARG A 563 28.54 -0.26 8.83
N GLU A 564 28.78 0.25 10.04
CA GLU A 564 29.87 -0.20 10.91
C GLU A 564 29.73 -1.70 11.21
N ARG A 565 28.54 -2.14 11.63
CA ARG A 565 28.28 -3.55 11.90
C ARG A 565 28.43 -4.43 10.65
N ALA A 566 28.00 -3.95 9.49
CA ALA A 566 28.20 -4.66 8.23
C ALA A 566 29.69 -4.81 7.89
N LEU A 567 30.51 -3.77 8.10
CA LEU A 567 31.96 -3.84 7.92
C LEU A 567 32.60 -4.87 8.85
N GLU A 568 32.20 -4.90 10.12
CA GLU A 568 32.67 -5.92 11.08
C GLU A 568 32.35 -7.34 10.62
N LEU A 569 31.13 -7.60 10.15
CA LEU A 569 30.72 -8.91 9.65
C LEU A 569 31.55 -9.33 8.43
N LEU A 570 31.93 -8.38 7.57
CA LEU A 570 32.78 -8.64 6.42
C LEU A 570 34.27 -8.80 6.76
N GLN A 571 34.69 -8.46 7.98
CA GLN A 571 36.08 -8.58 8.43
C GLN A 571 36.35 -9.83 9.29
N ARG A 572 35.36 -10.36 10.01
CA ARG A 572 35.52 -11.57 10.84
C ARG A 572 35.85 -12.79 9.96
N GLN A 573 36.95 -13.48 10.25
CA GLN A 573 37.45 -14.62 9.46
C GLN A 573 36.56 -15.85 9.58
#